data_AF-F4L0L8-F1
#
_entry.id   AF-F4L0L8-F1
#
_cell.length_a   1.000
_cell.length_b   1.000
_cell.length_c   1.000
_cell.angle_alpha   90.00
_cell.angle_beta   90.00
_cell.angle_gamma   90.00
#
_symmetry.space_group_name_H-M   'P 1'
#
loop_
_entity.id
_entity.type
_entity.pdbx_description
1 polymer ?
#
loop_
_entity_poly.entity_id
_entity_poly.type
_entity_poly.pdbx_seq_one_letter_code
_entity_poly.pdbx_strand_id
1 'polypeptide(L)'
;MKMFMFLTCLWFFLLSHGAQAHHESLTIRFADLDTTLQNIEKKIYRSFVASTKETNLSTLLAQQKRLEKAVESKTQLADYWLAYSYYYKSVYHLQQDDEKNAEISVKEGIKILEQKNSKNAEDLSLLAMLQSFSIQFTSGMNAGIISGRAKKNVQSALEMDPQNLRAHLVAGQLDFYTPAIYGGGKKAEEYFKKAISLADQKVKNNYLPSWGKSTAYTFLIHHYLDKKNMDQAAKYHKEATALYPNDHQLAELGKKIKP
;
A
#
# COMPACT_ATOMS: atom_id res chain seq x y z
N MET A 1 46.38 -8.91 50.54
CA MET A 1 44.90 -8.79 50.43
C MET A 1 44.41 -7.51 49.70
N LYS A 2 45.24 -6.81 48.90
CA LYS A 2 44.83 -5.58 48.17
C LYS A 2 44.69 -5.74 46.65
N MET A 3 45.11 -6.88 46.08
CA MET A 3 45.14 -7.07 44.62
C MET A 3 43.89 -7.77 44.05
N PHE A 4 43.07 -8.41 44.89
CA PHE A 4 41.84 -9.10 44.46
C PHE A 4 40.61 -8.19 44.35
N MET A 5 40.66 -6.96 44.90
CA MET A 5 39.53 -6.02 44.91
C MET A 5 39.49 -5.11 43.67
N PHE A 6 40.56 -5.06 42.87
CA PHE A 6 40.62 -4.25 41.65
C PHE A 6 40.09 -4.99 40.41
N LEU A 7 40.21 -6.32 40.34
CA LEU A 7 39.70 -7.08 39.19
C LEU A 7 38.16 -7.17 39.16
N THR A 8 37.48 -7.16 40.31
CA THR A 8 36.02 -7.22 40.38
C THR A 8 35.34 -5.90 40.03
N CYS A 9 35.97 -4.75 40.33
CA CYS A 9 35.46 -3.43 39.93
C CYS A 9 35.58 -3.18 38.42
N LEU A 10 36.65 -3.65 37.77
CA LEU A 10 36.81 -3.52 36.31
C LEU A 10 35.79 -4.36 35.53
N TRP A 11 35.43 -5.54 36.04
CA TRP A 11 34.38 -6.38 35.44
C TRP A 11 32.98 -5.76 35.56
N PHE A 12 32.65 -5.13 36.69
CA PHE A 12 31.38 -4.41 36.87
C PHE A 12 31.29 -3.14 36.00
N PHE A 13 32.41 -2.44 35.79
CA PHE A 13 32.46 -1.27 34.90
C PHE A 13 32.28 -1.65 33.43
N LEU A 14 32.89 -2.75 32.97
CA LEU A 14 32.73 -3.25 31.60
C LEU A 14 31.31 -3.80 31.32
N LEU A 15 30.70 -4.50 32.29
CA LEU A 15 29.31 -4.98 32.19
C LEU A 15 28.30 -3.83 32.17
N SER A 16 28.50 -2.79 32.98
CA SER A 16 27.61 -1.62 33.01
C SER A 16 27.73 -0.74 31.75
N HIS A 17 28.94 -0.56 31.20
CA HIS A 17 29.12 0.16 29.93
C HIS A 17 28.55 -0.62 28.74
N GLY A 18 28.71 -1.94 28.71
CA GLY A 18 28.11 -2.79 27.67
C GLY A 18 26.58 -2.77 27.70
N ALA A 19 25.96 -2.81 28.89
CA ALA A 19 24.52 -2.73 29.04
C ALA A 19 23.95 -1.34 28.67
N GLN A 20 24.65 -0.27 29.03
CA GLN A 20 24.26 1.11 28.69
C GLN A 20 24.34 1.37 27.19
N ALA A 21 25.43 0.99 26.53
CA ALA A 21 25.58 1.14 25.07
C ALA A 21 24.54 0.30 24.30
N HIS A 22 24.23 -0.90 24.79
CA HIS A 22 23.19 -1.74 24.22
C HIS A 22 21.80 -1.09 24.38
N HIS A 23 21.46 -0.59 25.58
CA HIS A 23 20.20 0.11 25.83
C HIS A 23 20.06 1.40 25.00
N GLU A 24 21.13 2.19 24.88
CA GLU A 24 21.15 3.42 24.09
C GLU A 24 21.00 3.11 22.59
N SER A 25 21.69 2.08 22.08
CA SER A 25 21.54 1.65 20.68
C SER A 25 20.14 1.12 20.37
N LEU A 26 19.50 0.42 21.30
CA LEU A 26 18.10 0.00 21.18
C LEU A 26 17.17 1.21 21.18
N THR A 27 17.36 2.15 22.10
CA THR A 27 16.53 3.37 22.20
C THR A 27 16.62 4.22 20.93
N ILE A 28 17.83 4.42 20.41
CA ILE A 28 18.07 5.12 19.14
C ILE A 28 17.41 4.38 17.97
N ARG A 29 17.53 3.05 17.92
CA ARG A 29 16.85 2.24 16.89
C ARG A 29 15.33 2.41 16.96
N PHE A 30 14.72 2.29 18.14
CA PHE A 30 13.28 2.48 18.29
C PHE A 30 12.82 3.88 17.88
N ALA A 31 13.57 4.92 18.24
CA ALA A 31 13.28 6.29 17.81
C ALA A 31 13.39 6.47 16.28
N ASP A 32 14.42 5.89 15.65
CA ASP A 32 14.62 5.97 14.20
C ASP A 32 13.52 5.21 13.41
N LEU A 33 13.08 4.05 13.92
CA LEU A 33 11.94 3.32 13.37
C LEU A 33 10.63 4.10 13.51
N ASP A 34 10.40 4.69 14.68
CA ASP A 34 9.21 5.49 14.96
C ASP A 34 9.14 6.70 14.01
N THR A 35 10.25 7.43 13.87
CA THR A 35 10.32 8.54 12.91
C THR A 35 10.22 8.08 11.46
N THR A 36 10.70 6.89 11.11
CA THR A 36 10.59 6.34 9.75
C THR A 36 9.13 6.06 9.39
N LEU A 37 8.42 5.32 10.24
CA LEU A 37 7.07 4.84 9.94
C LEU A 37 5.96 5.86 10.24
N GLN A 38 6.22 6.90 11.03
CA GLN A 38 5.22 7.93 11.28
C GLN A 38 4.84 8.67 9.99
N ASN A 39 3.54 8.73 9.68
CA ASN A 39 3.00 9.34 8.45
C ASN A 39 3.56 8.74 7.14
N ILE A 40 3.97 7.48 7.18
CA ILE A 40 4.70 6.83 6.09
C ILE A 40 3.94 6.79 4.77
N GLU A 41 2.62 6.62 4.78
CA GLU A 41 1.79 6.70 3.56
C GLU A 41 2.02 8.01 2.81
N LYS A 42 1.98 9.13 3.54
CA LYS A 42 2.20 10.47 2.97
C LYS A 42 3.63 10.65 2.50
N LYS A 43 4.61 10.09 3.22
CA LYS A 43 6.03 10.14 2.80
C LYS A 43 6.24 9.40 1.49
N ILE A 44 5.74 8.18 1.37
CA ILE A 44 5.81 7.39 0.12
C ILE A 44 5.15 8.15 -1.03
N TYR A 45 3.92 8.63 -0.84
CA TYR A 45 3.20 9.35 -1.88
C TYR A 45 3.91 10.65 -2.31
N ARG A 46 4.41 11.44 -1.36
CA ARG A 46 5.17 12.66 -1.66
C ARG A 46 6.47 12.34 -2.41
N SER A 47 7.19 11.30 -2.01
CA SER A 47 8.39 10.86 -2.71
C SER A 47 8.10 10.41 -4.14
N PHE A 48 6.99 9.69 -4.34
CA PHE A 48 6.51 9.33 -5.68
C PHE A 48 6.19 10.57 -6.53
N VAL A 49 5.39 11.50 -6.00
CA VAL A 49 5.03 12.74 -6.71
C VAL A 49 6.26 13.59 -7.05
N ALA A 50 7.21 13.72 -6.12
CA ALA A 50 8.47 14.41 -6.36
C ALA A 50 9.26 13.73 -7.49
N SER A 51 9.40 12.41 -7.44
CA SER A 51 10.08 11.65 -8.48
C SER A 51 9.43 11.80 -9.85
N THR A 52 8.10 11.74 -9.95
CA THR A 52 7.38 11.98 -11.22
C THR A 52 7.61 13.40 -11.73
N LYS A 53 7.55 14.42 -10.86
CA LYS A 53 7.78 15.82 -11.25
C LYS A 53 9.20 16.06 -11.74
N GLU A 54 10.18 15.40 -11.13
CA GLU A 54 11.60 15.52 -11.46
C GLU A 54 12.03 14.58 -12.59
N THR A 55 11.15 13.67 -13.04
CA THR A 55 11.51 12.55 -13.92
C THR A 55 12.73 11.77 -13.43
N ASN A 56 12.83 11.63 -12.10
CA ASN A 56 13.97 11.03 -11.42
C ASN A 56 13.53 10.20 -10.21
N LEU A 57 13.83 8.91 -10.22
CA LEU A 57 13.37 7.97 -9.18
C LEU A 57 14.12 8.11 -7.83
N SER A 58 15.19 8.91 -7.76
CA SER A 58 16.07 8.98 -6.58
C SER A 58 15.35 9.29 -5.27
N THR A 59 14.38 10.22 -5.29
CA THR A 59 13.59 10.59 -4.10
C THR A 59 12.75 9.42 -3.56
N LEU A 60 12.11 8.64 -4.45
CA LEU A 60 11.40 7.42 -4.06
C LEU A 60 12.35 6.31 -3.60
N LEU A 61 13.48 6.10 -4.29
CA LEU A 61 14.49 5.11 -3.88
C LEU A 61 15.08 5.41 -2.50
N ALA A 62 15.32 6.68 -2.19
CA ALA A 62 15.81 7.10 -0.87
C ALA A 62 14.80 6.75 0.24
N GLN A 63 13.50 6.91 -0.03
CA GLN A 63 12.44 6.51 0.90
C GLN A 63 12.32 4.98 1.03
N GLN A 64 12.45 4.24 -0.08
CA GLN A 64 12.50 2.77 -0.07
C GLN A 64 13.67 2.25 0.77
N LYS A 65 14.86 2.82 0.61
CA LYS A 65 16.05 2.42 1.39
C LYS A 65 15.86 2.61 2.91
N ARG A 66 15.09 3.62 3.33
CA ARG A 66 14.72 3.80 4.75
C ARG A 66 13.77 2.70 5.23
N LEU A 67 12.81 2.31 4.39
CA LEU A 67 11.89 1.21 4.68
C LEU A 67 12.60 -0.14 4.73
N GLU A 68 13.55 -0.41 3.84
CA GLU A 68 14.37 -1.64 3.85
C GLU A 68 15.09 -1.81 5.20
N LYS A 69 15.69 -0.74 5.74
CA LYS A 69 16.30 -0.76 7.09
C LYS A 69 15.27 -1.01 8.21
N ALA A 70 14.05 -0.50 8.06
CA ALA A 70 12.96 -0.73 9.01
C ALA A 70 12.41 -2.18 8.96
N VAL A 71 12.56 -2.86 7.82
CA VAL A 71 12.24 -4.29 7.66
C VAL A 71 13.28 -5.18 8.35
N GLU A 72 14.57 -4.85 8.24
CA GLU A 72 15.65 -5.58 8.93
C GLU A 72 15.47 -5.62 10.46
N SER A 73 14.81 -4.61 10.99
CA SER A 73 14.44 -4.49 12.42
C SER A 73 13.11 -5.19 12.78
N LYS A 74 12.56 -6.00 11.85
CA LYS A 74 11.42 -6.93 12.01
C LYS A 74 10.09 -6.29 12.42
N THR A 75 9.78 -5.10 11.92
CA THR A 75 8.43 -4.55 12.09
C THR A 75 7.51 -5.05 10.99
N GLN A 76 6.46 -5.82 11.35
CA GLN A 76 5.50 -6.36 10.36
C GLN A 76 4.89 -5.26 9.47
N LEU A 77 4.77 -4.04 10.00
CA LEU A 77 4.23 -2.90 9.29
C LEU A 77 5.22 -2.31 8.25
N ALA A 78 6.54 -2.45 8.44
CA ALA A 78 7.51 -2.00 7.44
C ALA A 78 7.43 -2.83 6.15
N ASP A 79 7.19 -4.14 6.24
CA ASP A 79 7.00 -4.99 5.06
C ASP A 79 5.82 -4.51 4.20
N TYR A 80 4.72 -4.15 4.86
CA TYR A 80 3.53 -3.60 4.20
C TYR A 80 3.88 -2.31 3.45
N TRP A 81 4.54 -1.38 4.12
CA TRP A 81 4.87 -0.09 3.52
C TRP A 81 5.95 -0.17 2.46
N LEU A 82 6.91 -1.09 2.61
CA LEU A 82 7.90 -1.38 1.58
C LEU A 82 7.21 -1.93 0.33
N ALA A 83 6.31 -2.92 0.46
CA ALA A 83 5.53 -3.43 -0.67
C ALA A 83 4.66 -2.34 -1.32
N TYR A 84 4.03 -1.47 -0.52
CA TYR A 84 3.25 -0.34 -1.02
C TYR A 84 4.12 0.68 -1.78
N SER A 85 5.37 0.89 -1.37
CA SER A 85 6.29 1.75 -2.12
C SER A 85 6.69 1.16 -3.48
N TYR A 86 6.77 -0.17 -3.59
CA TYR A 86 7.03 -0.85 -4.87
C TYR A 86 5.87 -0.71 -5.86
N TYR A 87 4.62 -0.58 -5.38
CA TYR A 87 3.49 -0.20 -6.23
C TYR A 87 3.73 1.14 -6.90
N TYR A 88 4.08 2.19 -6.13
CA TYR A 88 4.35 3.50 -6.71
C TYR A 88 5.59 3.52 -7.60
N LYS A 89 6.61 2.72 -7.29
CA LYS A 89 7.76 2.54 -8.18
C LYS A 89 7.33 1.94 -9.52
N SER A 90 6.43 0.95 -9.50
CA SER A 90 5.86 0.37 -10.71
C SER A 90 5.04 1.38 -11.52
N VAL A 91 4.18 2.16 -10.86
CA VAL A 91 3.41 3.24 -11.49
C VAL A 91 4.32 4.30 -12.09
N TYR A 92 5.41 4.69 -11.42
CA TYR A 92 6.40 5.60 -11.99
C TYR A 92 6.99 5.05 -13.29
N HIS A 93 7.43 3.79 -13.31
CA HIS A 93 8.00 3.19 -14.52
C HIS A 93 6.98 3.13 -15.67
N LEU A 94 5.70 2.84 -15.39
CA LEU A 94 4.64 2.96 -16.41
C LEU A 94 4.49 4.38 -16.95
N GLN A 95 4.58 5.40 -16.10
CA GLN A 95 4.54 6.80 -16.53
C GLN A 95 5.74 7.20 -17.40
N GLN A 96 6.80 6.39 -17.42
CA GLN A 96 7.99 6.59 -18.24
C GLN A 96 8.06 5.58 -19.41
N ASP A 97 6.94 4.91 -19.72
CA ASP A 97 6.84 3.88 -20.76
C ASP A 97 7.84 2.71 -20.59
N ASP A 98 8.24 2.43 -19.35
CA ASP A 98 9.21 1.39 -18.97
C ASP A 98 8.49 0.18 -18.34
N GLU A 99 7.72 -0.53 -19.16
CA GLU A 99 6.92 -1.68 -18.70
C GLU A 99 7.74 -2.77 -18.02
N LYS A 100 8.96 -3.01 -18.49
CA LYS A 100 9.85 -4.03 -17.92
C LYS A 100 10.19 -3.74 -16.47
N ASN A 101 10.62 -2.52 -16.16
CA ASN A 101 10.94 -2.18 -14.77
C ASN A 101 9.68 -1.96 -13.93
N ALA A 102 8.56 -1.61 -14.54
CA ALA A 102 7.26 -1.61 -13.87
C ALA A 102 6.89 -3.02 -13.37
N GLU A 103 6.98 -4.02 -14.24
CA GLU A 103 6.71 -5.42 -13.91
C GLU A 103 7.64 -5.93 -12.81
N ILE A 104 8.95 -5.68 -12.93
CA ILE A 104 9.94 -6.05 -11.89
C ILE A 104 9.55 -5.42 -10.54
N SER A 105 9.20 -4.13 -10.55
CA SER A 105 8.88 -3.41 -9.32
C SER A 105 7.66 -3.98 -8.60
N VAL A 106 6.56 -4.24 -9.31
CA VAL A 106 5.37 -4.82 -8.65
C VAL A 106 5.63 -6.24 -8.15
N LYS A 107 6.43 -7.05 -8.87
CA LYS A 107 6.81 -8.40 -8.47
C LYS A 107 7.63 -8.42 -7.16
N GLU A 108 8.52 -7.45 -6.96
CA GLU A 108 9.23 -7.33 -5.67
C GLU A 108 8.27 -7.00 -4.51
N GLY A 109 7.29 -6.11 -4.73
CA GLY A 109 6.26 -5.84 -3.72
C GLY A 109 5.42 -7.07 -3.37
N ILE A 110 5.04 -7.87 -4.37
CA ILE A 110 4.33 -9.15 -4.18
C ILE A 110 5.19 -10.10 -3.34
N LYS A 111 6.46 -10.28 -3.70
CA LYS A 111 7.39 -11.18 -3.02
C LYS A 111 7.55 -10.83 -1.54
N ILE A 112 7.70 -9.54 -1.21
CA ILE A 112 7.81 -9.07 0.19
C ILE A 112 6.61 -9.54 1.01
N LEU A 113 5.40 -9.32 0.51
CA LEU A 113 4.18 -9.73 1.22
C LEU A 113 4.04 -11.25 1.27
N GLU A 114 4.30 -11.96 0.17
CA GLU A 114 4.24 -13.43 0.13
C GLU A 114 5.15 -14.07 1.18
N GLN A 115 6.35 -13.51 1.41
CA GLN A 115 7.32 -13.97 2.39
C GLN A 115 6.97 -13.66 3.86
N LYS A 116 5.94 -12.84 4.13
CA LYS A 116 5.49 -12.59 5.51
C LYS A 116 4.92 -13.86 6.15
N ASN A 117 5.43 -14.22 7.34
CA ASN A 117 4.98 -15.38 8.12
C ASN A 117 3.49 -15.35 8.46
N SER A 118 2.98 -14.17 8.83
CA SER A 118 1.56 -13.95 9.12
C SER A 118 1.08 -12.73 8.34
N LYS A 119 -0.12 -12.83 7.77
CA LYS A 119 -0.77 -11.77 7.00
C LYS A 119 -2.12 -11.48 7.64
N ASN A 120 -2.38 -10.21 7.94
CA ASN A 120 -3.71 -9.76 8.35
C ASN A 120 -4.55 -9.35 7.12
N ALA A 121 -5.77 -8.85 7.34
CA ALA A 121 -6.65 -8.41 6.26
C ALA A 121 -6.04 -7.27 5.41
N GLU A 122 -5.27 -6.36 6.01
CA GLU A 122 -4.57 -5.28 5.29
C GLU A 122 -3.47 -5.83 4.38
N ASP A 123 -2.64 -6.74 4.89
CA ASP A 123 -1.57 -7.39 4.12
C ASP A 123 -2.15 -8.18 2.93
N LEU A 124 -3.23 -8.93 3.16
CA LEU A 124 -3.90 -9.70 2.11
C LEU A 124 -4.57 -8.79 1.06
N SER A 125 -5.15 -7.67 1.50
CA SER A 125 -5.73 -6.68 0.58
C SER A 125 -4.66 -6.04 -0.30
N LEU A 126 -3.54 -5.62 0.28
CA LEU A 126 -2.43 -5.05 -0.50
C LEU A 126 -1.82 -6.09 -1.43
N LEU A 127 -1.61 -7.34 -0.96
CA LEU A 127 -1.10 -8.42 -1.81
C LEU A 127 -2.03 -8.69 -3.00
N ALA A 128 -3.35 -8.76 -2.77
CA ALA A 128 -4.33 -8.93 -3.83
C ALA A 128 -4.32 -7.74 -4.81
N MET A 129 -4.15 -6.51 -4.32
CA MET A 129 -4.01 -5.31 -5.16
C MET A 129 -2.79 -5.41 -6.09
N LEU A 130 -1.62 -5.74 -5.53
CA LEU A 130 -0.38 -5.87 -6.31
C LEU A 130 -0.48 -7.00 -7.34
N GLN A 131 -1.06 -8.15 -6.95
CA GLN A 131 -1.30 -9.26 -7.86
C GLN A 131 -2.27 -8.86 -8.98
N SER A 132 -3.39 -8.21 -8.66
CA SER A 132 -4.33 -7.68 -9.66
C SER A 132 -3.66 -6.70 -10.60
N PHE A 133 -2.86 -5.77 -10.08
CA PHE A 133 -2.11 -4.80 -10.88
C PHE A 133 -1.12 -5.50 -11.82
N SER A 134 -0.45 -6.57 -11.35
CA SER A 134 0.53 -7.31 -12.15
C SER A 134 -0.06 -8.03 -13.37
N ILE A 135 -1.38 -8.22 -13.44
CA ILE A 135 -2.06 -8.90 -14.55
C ILE A 135 -1.80 -8.20 -15.89
N GLN A 136 -1.67 -6.86 -15.90
CA GLN A 136 -1.43 -6.10 -17.14
C GLN A 136 -0.11 -6.45 -17.84
N PHE A 137 0.85 -7.06 -17.12
CA PHE A 137 2.16 -7.46 -17.66
C PHE A 137 2.18 -8.93 -18.12
N THR A 138 1.03 -9.61 -18.13
CA THR A 138 0.96 -11.02 -18.54
C THR A 138 -0.33 -11.32 -19.29
N SER A 139 -0.43 -12.51 -19.87
CA SER A 139 -1.58 -12.90 -20.68
C SER A 139 -1.87 -14.40 -20.58
N GLY A 140 -3.01 -14.81 -21.15
CA GLY A 140 -3.43 -16.21 -21.22
C GLY A 140 -3.58 -16.87 -19.85
N MET A 141 -3.10 -18.11 -19.74
CA MET A 141 -3.24 -18.94 -18.53
C MET A 141 -2.58 -18.28 -17.30
N ASN A 142 -1.45 -17.59 -17.46
CA ASN A 142 -0.74 -16.95 -16.36
C ASN A 142 -1.57 -15.80 -15.76
N ALA A 143 -2.22 -14.99 -16.60
CA ALA A 143 -3.15 -13.96 -16.14
C ALA A 143 -4.30 -14.55 -15.30
N GLY A 144 -4.85 -15.69 -15.74
CA GLY A 144 -5.89 -16.43 -15.00
C GLY A 144 -5.41 -16.93 -13.63
N ILE A 145 -4.20 -17.49 -13.55
CA ILE A 145 -3.60 -17.96 -12.28
C ILE A 145 -3.40 -16.79 -11.32
N ILE A 146 -2.85 -15.66 -11.79
CA ILE A 146 -2.64 -14.47 -10.94
C ILE A 146 -3.97 -13.92 -10.44
N SER A 147 -4.98 -13.81 -11.32
CA SER A 147 -6.34 -13.38 -10.95
C SER A 147 -6.95 -14.29 -9.89
N GLY A 148 -6.82 -15.61 -10.04
CA GLY A 148 -7.28 -16.59 -9.06
C GLY A 148 -6.61 -16.41 -7.68
N ARG A 149 -5.30 -16.17 -7.64
CA ARG A 149 -4.57 -15.88 -6.39
C ARG A 149 -5.02 -14.57 -5.75
N ALA A 150 -5.16 -13.50 -6.53
CA ALA A 150 -5.63 -12.21 -6.04
C ALA A 150 -7.05 -12.32 -5.45
N LYS A 151 -7.95 -13.03 -6.14
CA LYS A 151 -9.31 -13.31 -5.66
C LYS A 151 -9.33 -14.10 -4.34
N LYS A 152 -8.47 -15.13 -4.22
CA LYS A 152 -8.34 -15.88 -2.96
C LYS A 152 -7.89 -14.98 -1.81
N ASN A 153 -6.86 -14.16 -2.04
CA ASN A 153 -6.32 -13.27 -1.02
C ASN A 153 -7.35 -12.23 -0.56
N VAL A 154 -8.07 -11.58 -1.47
CA VAL A 154 -9.09 -10.58 -1.09
C VAL A 154 -10.28 -11.22 -0.39
N GLN A 155 -10.68 -12.43 -0.79
CA GLN A 155 -11.75 -13.17 -0.12
C GLN A 155 -11.35 -13.49 1.33
N SER A 156 -10.13 -13.99 1.55
CA SER A 156 -9.62 -14.22 2.90
C SER A 156 -9.51 -12.92 3.71
N ALA A 157 -9.15 -11.80 3.08
CA ALA A 157 -9.14 -10.50 3.75
C ALA A 157 -10.56 -10.08 4.23
N LEU A 158 -11.57 -10.27 3.39
CA LEU A 158 -12.98 -9.99 3.72
C LEU A 158 -13.54 -10.93 4.78
N GLU A 159 -13.11 -12.20 4.81
CA GLU A 159 -13.47 -13.16 5.86
C GLU A 159 -12.85 -12.79 7.20
N MET A 160 -11.58 -12.37 7.22
CA MET A 160 -10.90 -11.91 8.43
C MET A 160 -11.45 -10.57 8.93
N ASP A 161 -11.78 -9.67 8.01
CA ASP A 161 -12.30 -8.34 8.32
C ASP A 161 -13.32 -7.87 7.27
N PRO A 162 -14.62 -8.13 7.49
CA PRO A 162 -15.68 -7.70 6.59
C PRO A 162 -15.84 -6.17 6.46
N GLN A 163 -15.19 -5.40 7.34
CA GLN A 163 -15.20 -3.93 7.32
C GLN A 163 -13.89 -3.34 6.79
N ASN A 164 -13.00 -4.13 6.20
CA ASN A 164 -11.78 -3.62 5.59
C ASN A 164 -12.10 -2.90 4.27
N LEU A 165 -11.92 -1.58 4.24
CA LEU A 165 -12.19 -0.74 3.07
C LEU A 165 -11.43 -1.21 1.83
N ARG A 166 -10.15 -1.54 2.00
CA ARG A 166 -9.27 -1.92 0.88
C ARG A 166 -9.60 -3.29 0.34
N ALA A 167 -10.02 -4.22 1.20
CA ALA A 167 -10.50 -5.51 0.75
C ALA A 167 -11.71 -5.33 -0.18
N HIS A 168 -12.67 -4.48 0.21
CA HIS A 168 -13.80 -4.12 -0.68
C HIS A 168 -13.34 -3.42 -1.96
N LEU A 169 -12.44 -2.45 -1.87
CA LEU A 169 -11.87 -1.79 -3.05
C LEU A 169 -11.26 -2.80 -4.03
N VAL A 170 -10.39 -3.69 -3.55
CA VAL A 170 -9.66 -4.65 -4.39
C VAL A 170 -10.60 -5.72 -4.94
N ALA A 171 -11.61 -6.15 -4.18
CA ALA A 171 -12.65 -7.04 -4.68
C ALA A 171 -13.44 -6.37 -5.83
N GLY A 172 -13.74 -5.09 -5.69
CA GLY A 172 -14.35 -4.28 -6.74
C GLY A 172 -13.46 -4.15 -7.97
N GLN A 173 -12.15 -3.89 -7.80
CA GLN A 173 -11.19 -3.80 -8.90
C GLN A 173 -11.08 -5.11 -9.68
N LEU A 174 -10.96 -6.25 -8.98
CA LEU A 174 -10.90 -7.56 -9.61
C LEU A 174 -12.16 -7.86 -10.41
N ASP A 175 -13.35 -7.56 -9.86
CA ASP A 175 -14.60 -7.72 -10.60
C ASP A 175 -14.68 -6.77 -11.80
N PHE A 176 -14.28 -5.50 -11.63
CA PHE A 176 -14.29 -4.47 -12.67
C PHE A 176 -13.41 -4.83 -13.86
N TYR A 177 -12.18 -5.32 -13.62
CA TYR A 177 -11.24 -5.68 -14.68
C TYR A 177 -11.49 -7.06 -15.27
N THR A 178 -12.26 -7.93 -14.61
CA THR A 178 -12.61 -9.24 -15.16
C THR A 178 -13.55 -9.05 -16.35
N PRO A 179 -13.24 -9.60 -17.54
CA PRO A 179 -14.14 -9.50 -18.69
C PRO A 179 -15.53 -10.08 -18.41
N ALA A 180 -16.57 -9.47 -18.99
CA ALA A 180 -17.97 -9.88 -18.78
C ALA A 180 -18.24 -11.35 -19.15
N ILE A 181 -17.54 -11.89 -20.15
CA ILE A 181 -17.63 -13.31 -20.55
C ILE A 181 -17.18 -14.27 -19.43
N TYR A 182 -16.34 -13.80 -18.51
CA TYR A 182 -15.92 -14.53 -17.31
C TYR A 182 -16.73 -14.13 -16.06
N GLY A 183 -17.80 -13.34 -16.26
CA GLY A 183 -18.73 -12.95 -15.21
C GLY A 183 -18.34 -11.71 -14.42
N GLY A 184 -17.32 -10.95 -14.84
CA GLY A 184 -16.93 -9.69 -14.20
C GLY A 184 -17.89 -8.53 -14.47
N GLY A 185 -17.66 -7.42 -13.76
CA GLY A 185 -18.44 -6.19 -13.79
C GLY A 185 -19.81 -6.24 -13.08
N LYS A 186 -20.17 -7.38 -12.48
CA LYS A 186 -21.48 -7.60 -11.84
C LYS A 186 -21.56 -7.06 -10.41
N LYS A 187 -20.44 -7.10 -9.68
CA LYS A 187 -20.38 -6.74 -8.25
C LYS A 187 -19.52 -5.52 -7.97
N ALA A 188 -18.79 -5.01 -8.96
CA ALA A 188 -17.90 -3.86 -8.84
C ALA A 188 -18.59 -2.67 -8.17
N GLU A 189 -19.79 -2.31 -8.61
CA GLU A 189 -20.58 -1.22 -8.02
C GLU A 189 -20.87 -1.42 -6.53
N GLU A 190 -21.31 -2.62 -6.15
CA GLU A 190 -21.62 -2.97 -4.76
C GLU A 190 -20.38 -2.85 -3.88
N TYR A 191 -19.26 -3.42 -4.33
CA TYR A 191 -17.99 -3.36 -3.61
C TYR A 191 -17.46 -1.93 -3.46
N PHE A 192 -17.49 -1.11 -4.51
CA PHE A 192 -17.03 0.27 -4.41
C PHE A 192 -17.95 1.10 -3.50
N LYS A 193 -19.27 0.93 -3.59
CA LYS A 193 -20.23 1.55 -2.65
C LYS A 193 -19.96 1.14 -1.21
N LYS A 194 -19.64 -0.14 -0.98
CA LYS A 194 -19.28 -0.63 0.35
C LYS A 194 -17.98 0.01 0.83
N ALA A 195 -16.95 0.06 -0.01
CA ALA A 195 -15.68 0.69 0.33
C ALA A 195 -15.84 2.16 0.73
N ILE A 196 -16.56 2.98 -0.04
CA ILE A 196 -16.74 4.41 0.29
C ILE A 196 -17.55 4.63 1.58
N SER A 197 -18.42 3.68 1.94
CA SER A 197 -19.23 3.76 3.18
C SER A 197 -18.43 3.47 4.47
N LEU A 198 -17.26 2.83 4.35
CA LEU A 198 -16.44 2.43 5.49
C LEU A 198 -15.48 3.55 5.90
N ALA A 199 -15.01 3.56 7.15
CA ALA A 199 -13.96 4.49 7.58
C ALA A 199 -12.61 4.13 6.92
N ASP A 200 -11.75 5.13 6.68
CA ASP A 200 -10.40 4.91 6.12
C ASP A 200 -9.55 4.05 7.06
N GLN A 201 -9.79 4.22 8.36
CA GLN A 201 -9.19 3.47 9.45
C GLN A 201 -10.23 3.24 10.54
N LYS A 202 -10.24 2.03 11.13
CA LYS A 202 -11.04 1.73 12.33
C LYS A 202 -10.52 2.49 13.55
N VAL A 203 -9.21 2.61 13.65
CA VAL A 203 -8.52 3.37 14.71
C VAL A 203 -7.59 4.35 14.01
N LYS A 204 -7.79 5.64 14.26
CA LYS A 204 -6.96 6.68 13.67
C LYS A 204 -5.52 6.53 14.14
N ASN A 205 -4.62 6.29 13.20
CA ASN A 205 -3.23 5.94 13.50
C ASN A 205 -2.32 6.31 12.31
N ASN A 206 -1.21 7.00 12.60
CA ASN A 206 -0.31 7.54 11.55
C ASN A 206 0.62 6.49 10.93
N TYR A 207 0.62 5.27 11.45
CA TYR A 207 1.37 4.12 10.94
C TYR A 207 0.46 3.16 10.17
N LEU A 208 -0.83 3.11 10.53
CA LEU A 208 -1.81 2.30 9.82
C LEU A 208 -2.15 2.91 8.47
N PRO A 209 -2.59 2.09 7.52
CA PRO A 209 -2.84 2.58 6.18
C PRO A 209 -4.20 3.32 6.12
N SER A 210 -4.29 4.42 5.37
CA SER A 210 -5.50 5.26 5.14
C SER A 210 -5.88 5.45 3.66
N TRP A 211 -5.06 5.00 2.72
CA TRP A 211 -5.37 4.98 1.28
C TRP A 211 -6.63 4.17 0.91
N GLY A 212 -7.18 4.45 -0.27
CA GLY A 212 -8.15 3.59 -0.95
C GLY A 212 -9.53 4.20 -1.14
N LYS A 213 -10.02 5.05 -0.22
CA LYS A 213 -11.38 5.60 -0.37
C LYS A 213 -11.53 6.50 -1.59
N SER A 214 -10.61 7.43 -1.82
CA SER A 214 -10.62 8.24 -3.05
C SER A 214 -10.55 7.36 -4.30
N THR A 215 -9.73 6.32 -4.28
CA THR A 215 -9.64 5.33 -5.35
C THR A 215 -10.96 4.60 -5.58
N ALA A 216 -11.67 4.20 -4.53
CA ALA A 216 -12.99 3.58 -4.63
C ALA A 216 -14.02 4.51 -5.29
N TYR A 217 -14.00 5.81 -4.95
CA TYR A 217 -14.79 6.80 -5.67
C TYR A 217 -14.42 6.87 -7.15
N THR A 218 -13.12 6.97 -7.47
CA THR A 218 -12.62 7.01 -8.86
C THR A 218 -13.13 5.82 -9.66
N PHE A 219 -13.04 4.59 -9.12
CA PHE A 219 -13.55 3.41 -9.81
C PHE A 219 -15.08 3.38 -9.94
N LEU A 220 -15.82 3.80 -8.91
CA LEU A 220 -17.28 3.88 -8.98
C LEU A 220 -17.74 4.89 -10.03
N ILE A 221 -17.04 6.03 -10.15
CA ILE A 221 -17.31 7.04 -11.17
C ILE A 221 -17.05 6.46 -12.57
N HIS A 222 -15.90 5.81 -12.80
CA HIS A 222 -15.61 5.14 -14.08
C HIS A 222 -16.68 4.11 -14.43
N HIS A 223 -17.11 3.29 -13.46
CA HIS A 223 -18.18 2.32 -13.65
C HIS A 223 -19.48 2.94 -14.17
N TYR A 224 -19.87 4.11 -13.64
CA TYR A 224 -21.05 4.82 -14.13
C TYR A 224 -20.84 5.49 -15.47
N LEU A 225 -19.64 6.03 -15.74
CA LEU A 225 -19.28 6.58 -17.04
C LEU A 225 -19.33 5.52 -18.14
N ASP A 226 -18.79 4.32 -17.90
CA ASP A 226 -18.83 3.19 -18.84
C ASP A 226 -20.27 2.76 -19.16
N LYS A 227 -21.17 2.87 -18.17
CA LYS A 227 -22.62 2.64 -18.31
C LYS A 227 -23.39 3.86 -18.84
N LYS A 228 -22.71 4.96 -19.19
CA LYS A 228 -23.30 6.22 -19.63
C LYS A 228 -24.31 6.83 -18.63
N ASN A 229 -24.19 6.50 -17.35
CA ASN A 229 -25.03 7.03 -16.28
C ASN A 229 -24.39 8.29 -15.70
N MET A 230 -24.61 9.41 -16.38
CA MET A 230 -23.99 10.70 -16.03
C MET A 230 -24.48 11.24 -14.68
N ASP A 231 -25.72 10.99 -14.30
CA ASP A 231 -26.29 11.46 -13.03
C ASP A 231 -25.57 10.84 -11.83
N GLN A 232 -25.37 9.52 -11.85
CA GLN A 232 -24.63 8.85 -10.77
C GLN A 232 -23.15 9.23 -10.79
N ALA A 233 -22.53 9.33 -11.97
CA ALA A 233 -21.15 9.79 -12.08
C ALA A 233 -20.97 11.19 -11.47
N ALA A 234 -21.86 12.14 -11.78
CA ALA A 234 -21.85 13.50 -11.25
C ALA A 234 -22.10 13.53 -9.73
N LYS A 235 -23.05 12.74 -9.24
CA LYS A 235 -23.33 12.61 -7.80
C LYS A 235 -22.08 12.19 -7.03
N TYR A 236 -21.45 11.08 -7.43
CA TYR A 236 -20.29 10.54 -6.72
C TYR A 236 -19.03 11.37 -6.91
N HIS A 237 -18.88 12.05 -8.06
CA HIS A 237 -17.81 13.03 -8.25
C HIS A 237 -17.93 14.22 -7.31
N LYS A 238 -19.15 14.77 -7.15
CA LYS A 238 -19.41 15.87 -6.20
C LYS A 238 -19.11 15.44 -4.75
N GLU A 239 -19.53 14.24 -4.36
CA GLU A 239 -19.25 13.69 -3.03
C GLU A 239 -17.74 13.51 -2.81
N ALA A 240 -17.04 12.92 -3.78
CA ALA A 240 -15.61 12.67 -3.70
C ALA A 240 -14.78 13.96 -3.63
N THR A 241 -15.12 14.97 -4.45
CA THR A 241 -14.39 16.25 -4.48
C THR A 241 -14.63 17.11 -3.24
N ALA A 242 -15.75 16.95 -2.55
CA ALA A 242 -15.97 17.56 -1.24
C ALA A 242 -15.03 17.00 -0.17
N LEU A 243 -14.71 15.70 -0.25
CA LEU A 243 -13.81 15.01 0.69
C LEU A 243 -12.33 15.15 0.30
N TYR A 244 -12.05 15.18 -1.00
CA TYR A 244 -10.69 15.15 -1.57
C TYR A 244 -10.51 16.27 -2.62
N PRO A 245 -10.58 17.55 -2.23
CA PRO A 245 -10.56 18.67 -3.17
C PRO A 245 -9.25 18.81 -3.96
N ASN A 246 -8.16 18.19 -3.47
CA ASN A 246 -6.82 18.26 -4.08
C ASN A 246 -6.44 16.96 -4.82
N ASP A 247 -7.38 16.03 -5.03
CA ASP A 247 -7.11 14.80 -5.78
C ASP A 247 -7.13 15.07 -7.28
N HIS A 248 -5.97 14.93 -7.92
CA HIS A 248 -5.81 15.19 -9.35
C HIS A 248 -6.62 14.23 -10.23
N GLN A 249 -6.80 12.97 -9.82
CA GLN A 249 -7.57 12.00 -10.63
C GLN A 249 -9.04 12.38 -10.64
N LEU A 250 -9.59 12.81 -9.50
CA LEU A 250 -10.96 13.31 -9.41
C LEU A 250 -11.14 14.60 -10.22
N ALA A 251 -10.17 15.50 -10.23
CA ALA A 251 -10.20 16.70 -11.06
C ALA A 251 -10.30 16.35 -12.57
N GLU A 252 -9.47 15.42 -13.05
CA GLU A 252 -9.50 14.96 -14.44
C GLU A 252 -10.82 14.26 -14.80
N LEU A 253 -11.36 13.44 -13.91
CA LEU A 253 -12.66 12.79 -14.10
C LEU A 253 -13.80 13.80 -14.27
N GLY A 254 -13.74 14.93 -13.56
CA GLY A 254 -14.74 16.00 -13.67
C GLY A 254 -14.89 16.56 -15.08
N LYS A 255 -13.80 16.57 -15.87
CA LYS A 255 -13.81 17.01 -17.27
C LYS A 255 -14.61 16.08 -18.19
N LYS A 256 -14.81 14.81 -17.79
CA LYS A 256 -15.58 13.81 -18.56
C LYS A 256 -17.07 13.79 -18.18
N ILE A 257 -17.43 14.34 -17.02
CA ILE A 257 -18.79 14.32 -16.46
C ILE A 257 -19.60 15.54 -16.92
N LYS A 258 -18.92 16.67 -17.11
CA LYS A 258 -19.54 17.84 -17.74
C LYS A 258 -19.46 17.68 -19.26
N PRO A 259 -20.58 17.72 -20.00
CA PRO A 259 -20.56 17.85 -21.45
C PRO A 259 -20.02 19.22 -21.90
#